data_AF-A0A6G3WWF9-F1
#
_entry.id   AF-A0A6G3WWF9-F1
#
_cell.length_a   1.000
_cell.length_b   1.000
_cell.length_c   1.000
_cell.angle_alpha   90.00
_cell.angle_beta   90.00
_cell.angle_gamma   90.00
#
_symmetry.space_group_name_H-M   'P 1'
#
loop_
_entity.id
_entity.type
_entity.pdbx_description
1 polymer ?
#
loop_
_entity_poly.entity_id
_entity_poly.type
_entity_poly.pdbx_seq_one_letter_code
_entity_poly.pdbx_strand_id
1 'polypeptide(L)'
;YLALTALADRAVRLDRLRIADLTRLLADVADPFASEGGPEPLDWLEAEHHTILGVLRAAAREETLHTEVWQLAEALTALFLHHRHLGPWRESLELGATAAAEAMVPAAEARLRSLLSRPLMDLGEYEAARRELDTALACAEVSDHLVVRASVQEFSGRYWDRIDPSRAMAAYRSALELNTAAEEDRGAAI
;
A
#
# COMPACT_ATOMS: atom_id res chain seq x y z
N TYR A 1 0.84 0.93 -18.20
CA TYR A 1 0.04 1.32 -17.04
C TYR A 1 0.87 1.55 -15.79
N LEU A 2 1.76 0.64 -15.37
CA LEU A 2 2.59 0.82 -14.15
C LEU A 2 3.22 2.22 -14.00
N ALA A 3 4.00 2.67 -14.99
CA ALA A 3 4.64 3.98 -14.90
C ALA A 3 3.65 5.15 -14.76
N LEU A 4 2.53 5.14 -15.50
CA LEU A 4 1.49 6.18 -15.41
C LEU A 4 0.78 6.14 -14.05
N THR A 5 0.46 4.96 -13.54
CA THR A 5 -0.15 4.81 -12.21
C THR A 5 0.78 5.27 -11.10
N ALA A 6 2.09 4.97 -11.21
CA ALA A 6 3.11 5.43 -10.29
C ALA A 6 3.33 6.96 -10.34
N LEU A 7 3.28 7.56 -11.53
CA LEU A 7 3.32 9.03 -11.70
C LEU A 7 2.10 9.69 -11.04
N ALA A 8 0.90 9.17 -11.31
CA ALA A 8 -0.32 9.68 -10.72
C ALA A 8 -0.29 9.58 -9.18
N ASP A 9 0.10 8.41 -8.66
CA ASP A 9 0.28 8.17 -7.23
C ASP A 9 1.27 9.16 -6.58
N ARG A 10 2.44 9.37 -7.21
CA ARG A 10 3.44 10.35 -6.74
C ARG A 10 2.88 11.78 -6.74
N ALA A 11 2.12 12.15 -7.76
CA ALA A 11 1.51 13.46 -7.87
C ALA A 11 0.39 13.68 -6.83
N VAL A 12 -0.39 12.64 -6.49
CA VAL A 12 -1.44 12.71 -5.46
C VAL A 12 -0.85 12.91 -4.05
N ARG A 13 0.19 12.14 -3.67
CA ARG A 13 0.79 12.17 -2.32
C ARG A 13 2.29 11.87 -2.37
N LEU A 14 3.13 12.90 -2.47
CA LEU A 14 4.59 12.72 -2.53
C LEU A 14 5.16 12.00 -1.30
N ASP A 15 4.62 12.27 -0.12
CA ASP A 15 5.05 11.77 1.20
C ASP A 15 4.59 10.33 1.54
N ARG A 16 3.77 9.69 0.70
CA ARG A 16 3.23 8.36 0.99
C ARG A 16 4.35 7.32 1.05
N LEU A 17 4.33 6.50 2.11
CA LEU A 17 5.19 5.32 2.22
C LEU A 17 4.93 4.35 1.06
N ARG A 18 6.01 4.07 0.32
CA ARG A 18 6.10 3.13 -0.80
C ARG A 18 7.35 2.28 -0.66
N ILE A 19 7.27 1.04 -1.12
CA ILE A 19 8.40 0.13 -1.23
C ILE A 19 9.02 0.22 -2.63
N ALA A 20 8.20 0.49 -3.66
CA ALA A 20 8.69 0.73 -5.00
C ALA A 20 9.63 1.94 -5.04
N ASP A 21 10.82 1.76 -5.60
CA ASP A 21 11.73 2.85 -5.93
C ASP A 21 11.19 3.61 -7.16
N LEU A 22 10.31 4.58 -6.89
CA LEU A 22 9.71 5.40 -7.94
C LEU A 22 10.72 6.29 -8.66
N THR A 23 11.86 6.62 -8.04
CA THR A 23 12.91 7.41 -8.70
C THR A 23 13.49 6.60 -9.85
N ARG A 24 13.85 5.34 -9.57
CA ARG A 24 14.35 4.41 -10.59
C ARG A 24 13.28 4.05 -11.61
N LEU A 25 12.06 3.74 -11.16
CA LEU A 25 10.97 3.31 -12.03
C LEU A 25 10.58 4.39 -13.06
N LEU A 26 10.71 5.68 -12.70
CA LEU A 26 10.21 6.81 -13.47
C LEU A 26 11.29 7.67 -14.12
N ALA A 27 12.57 7.27 -14.03
CA ALA A 27 13.71 8.10 -14.45
C ALA A 27 13.59 8.65 -15.88
N ASP A 28 13.08 7.84 -16.82
CA ASP A 28 12.97 8.18 -18.24
C ASP A 28 11.51 8.29 -18.73
N VAL A 29 10.57 8.47 -17.80
CA VAL A 29 9.14 8.55 -18.13
C VAL A 29 8.68 9.99 -18.07
N ALA A 30 8.20 10.51 -19.22
CA ALA A 30 7.58 11.83 -19.25
C ALA A 30 6.34 11.86 -18.35
N ASP A 31 6.24 12.87 -17.50
CA ASP A 31 5.12 13.04 -16.57
C ASP A 31 3.98 13.83 -17.24
N PRO A 32 2.88 13.17 -17.64
CA PRO A 32 1.77 13.88 -18.28
C PRO A 32 0.99 14.73 -17.27
N PHE A 33 1.09 14.46 -15.97
CA PHE A 33 0.35 15.16 -14.92
C PHE A 33 1.04 16.46 -14.48
N ALA A 34 2.34 16.60 -14.76
CA ALA A 34 3.09 17.83 -14.51
C ALA A 34 2.95 18.88 -15.63
N SER A 35 2.28 18.54 -16.74
CA SER A 35 2.11 19.41 -17.89
C SER A 35 0.96 20.41 -17.72
N GLU A 36 1.12 21.61 -18.27
CA GLU A 36 0.04 22.60 -18.29
C GLU A 36 -1.16 22.06 -19.09
N GLY A 37 -2.33 22.00 -18.46
CA GLY A 37 -3.53 21.38 -19.04
C GLY A 37 -3.53 19.85 -19.03
N GLY A 38 -2.57 19.22 -18.33
CA GLY A 38 -2.60 17.78 -18.04
C GLY A 38 -3.83 17.39 -17.20
N PRO A 39 -4.25 16.11 -17.25
CA PRO A 39 -5.36 15.65 -16.43
C PRO A 39 -5.00 15.69 -14.94
N GLU A 40 -5.99 15.91 -14.08
CA GLU A 40 -5.80 15.75 -12.64
C GLU A 40 -5.46 14.27 -12.32
N PRO A 41 -4.38 13.98 -11.58
CA PRO A 41 -3.92 12.61 -11.33
C PRO A 41 -4.98 11.68 -10.76
N LEU A 42 -5.76 12.17 -9.79
CA LEU A 42 -6.77 11.37 -9.12
C LEU A 42 -7.98 11.09 -10.03
N ASP A 43 -8.39 12.08 -10.84
CA ASP A 43 -9.47 11.91 -11.82
C ASP A 43 -9.07 10.93 -12.92
N TRP A 44 -7.80 10.95 -13.35
CA TRP A 44 -7.26 9.95 -14.27
C TRP A 44 -7.26 8.55 -13.66
N LEU A 45 -6.81 8.41 -12.40
CA LEU A 45 -6.86 7.12 -11.70
C LEU A 45 -8.30 6.61 -11.59
N GLU A 46 -9.25 7.47 -11.23
CA GLU A 46 -10.67 7.15 -11.16
C GLU A 46 -11.21 6.68 -12.51
N ALA A 47 -10.88 7.36 -13.62
CA ALA A 47 -11.31 6.97 -14.95
C ALA A 47 -10.72 5.62 -15.40
N GLU A 48 -9.46 5.33 -15.06
CA GLU A 48 -8.71 4.18 -15.56
C GLU A 48 -8.69 2.96 -14.63
N HIS A 49 -9.20 3.05 -13.39
CA HIS A 49 -8.98 2.01 -12.39
C HIS A 49 -9.48 0.61 -12.82
N HIS A 50 -10.57 0.53 -13.58
CA HIS A 50 -11.05 -0.75 -14.13
C HIS A 50 -10.08 -1.34 -15.16
N THR A 51 -9.52 -0.51 -16.03
CA THR A 51 -8.50 -0.92 -17.01
C THR A 51 -7.24 -1.37 -16.30
N ILE A 52 -6.77 -0.58 -15.32
CA ILE A 52 -5.59 -0.89 -14.53
C ILE A 52 -5.77 -2.21 -13.78
N LEU A 53 -6.93 -2.44 -13.16
CA LEU A 53 -7.24 -3.70 -12.48
C LEU A 53 -7.27 -4.89 -13.47
N GLY A 54 -7.77 -4.68 -14.69
CA GLY A 54 -7.69 -5.67 -15.76
C GLY A 54 -6.25 -6.06 -16.12
N VAL A 55 -5.36 -5.07 -16.23
CA VAL A 55 -3.92 -5.27 -16.46
C VAL A 55 -3.28 -6.00 -15.28
N LEU A 56 -3.60 -5.60 -14.05
CA LEU A 56 -3.09 -6.24 -12.84
C LEU A 56 -3.47 -7.73 -12.78
N ARG A 57 -4.74 -8.07 -13.06
CA ARG A 57 -5.22 -9.46 -13.13
C ARG A 57 -4.51 -10.28 -14.20
N ALA A 58 -4.26 -9.69 -15.37
CA ALA A 58 -3.57 -10.36 -16.46
C ALA A 58 -2.10 -10.63 -16.08
N ALA A 59 -1.40 -9.61 -15.58
CA ALA A 59 -0.01 -9.73 -15.17
C ALA A 59 0.19 -10.69 -13.98
N ALA A 60 -0.75 -10.75 -13.04
CA ALA A 60 -0.68 -11.67 -11.91
C ALA A 60 -0.73 -13.16 -12.28
N ARG A 61 -1.08 -13.49 -13.53
CA ARG A 61 -1.04 -14.87 -14.06
C ARG A 61 0.31 -15.24 -14.65
N GLU A 62 1.21 -14.27 -14.82
CA GLU A 62 2.52 -14.45 -15.42
C GLU A 62 3.58 -14.56 -14.31
N GLU A 63 4.31 -15.67 -14.27
CA GLU A 63 5.34 -15.96 -13.25
C GLU A 63 6.54 -14.98 -13.32
N THR A 64 6.69 -14.25 -14.42
CA THR A 64 7.82 -13.32 -14.63
C THR A 64 7.52 -11.89 -14.21
N LEU A 65 6.26 -11.57 -13.88
CA LEU A 65 5.80 -10.19 -13.66
C LEU A 65 5.49 -9.87 -12.19
N HIS A 66 5.94 -10.70 -11.26
CA HIS A 66 5.64 -10.51 -9.83
C HIS A 66 6.07 -9.13 -9.32
N THR A 67 7.20 -8.59 -9.79
CA THR A 67 7.67 -7.27 -9.39
C THR A 67 6.72 -6.16 -9.84
N GLU A 68 6.33 -6.18 -11.11
CA GLU A 68 5.45 -5.21 -11.72
C GLU A 68 4.05 -5.26 -11.11
N VAL A 69 3.56 -6.45 -10.75
CA VAL A 69 2.24 -6.65 -10.14
C VAL A 69 2.18 -5.99 -8.76
N TRP A 70 3.14 -6.26 -7.87
CA TRP A 70 3.08 -5.65 -6.54
C TRP A 70 3.30 -4.14 -6.58
N GLN A 71 4.16 -3.65 -7.48
CA GLN A 71 4.36 -2.21 -7.66
C GLN A 71 3.11 -1.51 -8.20
N LEU A 72 2.40 -2.15 -9.14
CA LEU A 72 1.16 -1.60 -9.69
C LEU A 72 0.05 -1.55 -8.64
N ALA A 73 -0.10 -2.60 -7.83
CA ALA A 73 -1.03 -2.64 -6.71
C ALA A 73 -0.70 -1.57 -5.65
N GLU A 74 0.59 -1.41 -5.32
CA GLU A 74 1.03 -0.37 -4.39
C GLU A 74 0.70 1.03 -4.93
N ALA A 75 0.96 1.31 -6.20
CA ALA A 75 0.68 2.60 -6.81
C ALA A 75 -0.84 2.89 -6.86
N LEU A 76 -1.64 1.91 -7.30
CA LEU A 76 -3.10 2.05 -7.42
C LEU A 76 -3.78 2.30 -6.07
N THR A 77 -3.16 1.92 -4.95
CA THR A 77 -3.65 2.23 -3.60
C THR A 77 -3.95 3.71 -3.42
N ALA A 78 -3.20 4.62 -4.06
CA ALA A 78 -3.42 6.06 -3.98
C ALA A 78 -4.88 6.45 -4.27
N LEU A 79 -5.48 5.86 -5.31
CA LEU A 79 -6.89 6.06 -5.62
C LEU A 79 -7.76 5.67 -4.43
N PHE A 80 -7.55 4.47 -3.90
CA PHE A 80 -8.44 3.89 -2.90
C PHE A 80 -8.32 4.52 -1.51
N LEU A 81 -7.23 5.25 -1.23
CA LEU A 81 -7.14 6.10 -0.04
C LEU A 81 -8.11 7.29 -0.12
N HIS A 82 -8.50 7.72 -1.31
CA HIS A 82 -9.43 8.83 -1.56
C HIS A 82 -10.84 8.34 -1.90
N HIS A 83 -10.97 7.38 -2.81
CA HIS A 83 -12.25 6.84 -3.28
C HIS A 83 -12.41 5.37 -2.89
N ARG A 84 -13.40 5.09 -2.05
CA ARG A 84 -13.54 3.80 -1.36
C ARG A 84 -14.17 2.70 -2.21
N HIS A 85 -13.59 2.40 -3.37
CA HIS A 85 -13.98 1.26 -4.20
C HIS A 85 -13.52 -0.06 -3.56
N LEU A 86 -14.24 -0.50 -2.50
CA LEU A 86 -13.78 -1.55 -1.58
C LEU A 86 -13.45 -2.89 -2.27
N GLY A 87 -14.26 -3.30 -3.26
CA GLY A 87 -14.03 -4.53 -4.03
C GLY A 87 -12.73 -4.46 -4.85
N PRO A 88 -12.60 -3.51 -5.80
CA PRO A 88 -11.37 -3.26 -6.53
C PRO A 88 -10.13 -3.07 -5.64
N TRP A 89 -10.31 -2.37 -4.51
CA TRP A 89 -9.22 -2.14 -3.57
C TRP A 89 -8.73 -3.44 -2.94
N ARG A 90 -9.64 -4.22 -2.36
CA ARG A 90 -9.35 -5.53 -1.79
C ARG A 90 -8.63 -6.42 -2.81
N GLU A 91 -9.20 -6.57 -4.00
CA GLU A 91 -8.64 -7.42 -5.04
C GLU A 91 -7.24 -6.97 -5.48
N SER A 92 -7.03 -5.67 -5.66
CA SER A 92 -5.72 -5.14 -6.06
C SER A 92 -4.63 -5.48 -5.03
N LEU A 93 -4.96 -5.40 -3.74
CA LEU A 93 -4.03 -5.68 -2.66
C LEU A 93 -3.82 -7.18 -2.43
N GLU A 94 -4.83 -8.03 -2.63
CA GLU A 94 -4.68 -9.50 -2.58
C GLU A 94 -3.72 -9.98 -3.68
N LEU A 95 -3.90 -9.50 -4.92
CA LEU A 95 -2.99 -9.79 -6.03
C LEU A 95 -1.58 -9.27 -5.77
N GLY A 96 -1.47 -8.02 -5.32
CA GLY A 96 -0.19 -7.38 -5.03
C GLY A 96 0.58 -8.07 -3.89
N ALA A 97 -0.08 -8.42 -2.79
CA ALA A 97 0.54 -9.10 -1.67
C ALA A 97 1.05 -10.49 -2.05
N THR A 98 0.26 -11.23 -2.83
CA THR A 98 0.68 -12.53 -3.37
C THR A 98 1.91 -12.38 -4.26
N ALA A 99 1.91 -11.42 -5.18
CA ALA A 99 3.06 -11.17 -6.05
C ALA A 99 4.31 -10.69 -5.30
N ALA A 100 4.15 -9.89 -4.23
CA ALA A 100 5.26 -9.49 -3.39
C ALA A 100 5.89 -10.69 -2.64
N ALA A 101 5.05 -11.64 -2.20
CA ALA A 101 5.52 -12.89 -1.60
C ALA A 101 6.31 -13.73 -2.61
N GLU A 102 5.78 -13.94 -3.83
CA GLU A 102 6.47 -14.68 -4.89
C GLU A 102 7.78 -13.99 -5.34
N ALA A 103 7.82 -12.66 -5.34
CA ALA A 103 9.02 -11.88 -5.60
C ALA A 103 10.02 -11.86 -4.42
N MET A 104 9.68 -12.48 -3.28
CA MET A 104 10.48 -12.49 -2.06
C MET A 104 10.84 -11.09 -1.54
N VAL A 105 9.88 -10.15 -1.60
CA VAL A 105 10.03 -8.77 -1.12
C VAL A 105 9.17 -8.56 0.14
N PRO A 106 9.66 -8.97 1.33
CA PRO A 106 8.86 -8.98 2.56
C PRO A 106 8.35 -7.58 2.98
N ALA A 107 9.10 -6.52 2.67
CA ALA A 107 8.64 -5.15 2.92
C ALA A 107 7.37 -4.80 2.11
N ALA A 108 7.33 -5.19 0.84
CA ALA A 108 6.19 -4.95 -0.05
C ALA A 108 4.98 -5.79 0.38
N GLU A 109 5.21 -7.06 0.72
CA GLU A 109 4.14 -7.92 1.23
C GLU A 109 3.53 -7.35 2.53
N ALA A 110 4.38 -6.97 3.49
CA ALA A 110 3.94 -6.36 4.74
C ALA A 110 3.12 -5.08 4.51
N ARG A 111 3.59 -4.23 3.59
CA ARG A 111 2.92 -2.97 3.25
C ARG A 111 1.54 -3.22 2.62
N LEU A 112 1.44 -4.13 1.66
CA LEU A 112 0.19 -4.41 0.95
C LEU A 112 -0.82 -5.14 1.84
N ARG A 113 -0.39 -6.10 2.64
CA ARG A 113 -1.27 -6.80 3.61
C ARG A 113 -1.78 -5.90 4.72
N SER A 114 -0.95 -4.99 5.23
CA SER A 114 -1.42 -4.00 6.21
C SER A 114 -2.44 -3.02 5.62
N LEU A 115 -2.27 -2.60 4.36
CA LEU A 115 -3.28 -1.84 3.64
C LEU A 115 -4.57 -2.63 3.40
N LEU A 116 -4.47 -3.94 3.13
CA LEU A 116 -5.60 -4.83 2.84
C LEU A 116 -6.55 -4.95 4.03
N SER A 117 -6.03 -4.77 5.24
CA SER A 117 -6.87 -4.67 6.44
C SER A 117 -7.96 -3.59 6.31
N ARG A 118 -7.71 -2.47 5.63
CA ARG A 118 -8.68 -1.36 5.55
C ARG A 118 -9.97 -1.74 4.81
N PRO A 119 -9.95 -2.19 3.53
CA PRO A 119 -11.19 -2.59 2.88
C PRO A 119 -11.86 -3.78 3.58
N LEU A 120 -11.10 -4.72 4.16
CA LEU A 120 -11.67 -5.83 4.92
C LEU A 120 -12.42 -5.36 6.18
N MET A 121 -11.85 -4.43 6.94
CA MET A 121 -12.50 -3.84 8.12
C MET A 121 -13.78 -3.08 7.75
N ASP A 122 -13.77 -2.34 6.64
CA ASP A 122 -14.95 -1.62 6.15
C ASP A 122 -16.06 -2.55 5.63
N LEU A 123 -15.70 -3.73 5.13
CA LEU A 123 -16.64 -4.79 4.74
C LEU A 123 -17.12 -5.64 5.92
N GLY A 124 -16.61 -5.40 7.14
CA GLY A 124 -16.93 -6.19 8.33
C GLY A 124 -16.24 -7.55 8.40
N GLU A 125 -15.23 -7.79 7.55
CA GLU A 125 -14.46 -9.04 7.50
C GLU A 125 -13.29 -9.03 8.51
N TYR A 126 -13.62 -8.83 9.79
CA TYR A 126 -12.64 -8.63 10.87
C TYR A 126 -11.62 -9.78 11.00
N GLU A 127 -12.07 -11.02 10.94
CA GLU A 127 -11.17 -12.19 11.04
C GLU A 127 -10.21 -12.28 9.85
N ALA A 128 -10.63 -11.86 8.65
CA ALA A 128 -9.75 -11.80 7.49
C ALA A 128 -8.74 -10.67 7.66
N ALA A 129 -9.18 -9.47 8.08
CA ALA A 129 -8.28 -8.35 8.38
C ALA A 129 -7.22 -8.74 9.42
N ARG A 130 -7.62 -9.52 10.44
CA ARG A 130 -6.70 -10.00 11.47
C ARG A 130 -5.59 -10.89 10.91
N ARG A 131 -5.95 -11.87 10.07
CA ARG A 131 -4.97 -12.78 9.44
C ARG A 131 -3.98 -12.01 8.58
N GLU A 132 -4.47 -11.06 7.79
CA GLU A 132 -3.59 -10.22 6.94
C GLU A 132 -2.62 -9.38 7.78
N LEU A 133 -3.09 -8.82 8.90
CA LEU A 133 -2.23 -8.05 9.81
C LEU A 133 -1.19 -8.92 10.53
N ASP A 134 -1.54 -10.14 10.92
CA ASP A 134 -0.60 -11.07 11.54
C ASP A 134 0.51 -11.48 10.56
N THR A 135 0.17 -11.75 9.30
CA THR A 135 1.17 -11.99 8.25
C THR A 135 1.99 -10.73 7.98
N ALA A 136 1.36 -9.55 7.91
CA ALA A 136 2.07 -8.29 7.70
C ALA A 136 3.11 -8.02 8.79
N LEU A 137 2.79 -8.31 10.06
CA LEU A 137 3.73 -8.19 11.18
C LEU A 137 4.93 -9.12 11.02
N ALA A 138 4.70 -10.39 10.65
CA ALA A 138 5.76 -11.36 10.42
C ALA A 138 6.68 -10.93 9.26
N CYS A 139 6.11 -10.49 8.12
CA CYS A 139 6.89 -10.01 6.98
C CYS A 139 7.66 -8.72 7.31
N ALA A 140 7.06 -7.80 8.08
CA ALA A 140 7.74 -6.57 8.47
C ALA A 140 8.96 -6.84 9.36
N GLU A 141 8.87 -7.81 10.28
CA GLU A 141 9.97 -8.16 11.17
C GLU A 141 11.21 -8.64 10.43
N VAL A 142 11.04 -9.35 9.31
CA VAL A 142 12.15 -9.87 8.50
C VAL A 142 12.57 -8.92 7.37
N SER A 143 11.92 -7.76 7.22
CA SER A 143 12.12 -6.85 6.09
C SER A 143 13.25 -5.83 6.26
N ASP A 144 13.86 -5.75 7.44
CA ASP A 144 14.82 -4.70 7.86
C ASP A 144 14.33 -3.25 7.64
N HIS A 145 13.04 -3.03 7.36
CA HIS A 145 12.44 -1.71 7.13
C HIS A 145 11.68 -1.20 8.36
N LEU A 146 12.33 -0.34 9.16
CA LEU A 146 11.72 0.24 10.36
C LEU A 146 10.42 1.00 10.08
N VAL A 147 10.38 1.80 9.00
CA VAL A 147 9.18 2.56 8.60
C VAL A 147 8.01 1.65 8.24
N VAL A 148 8.28 0.48 7.63
CA VAL A 148 7.25 -0.53 7.32
C VAL A 148 6.76 -1.18 8.60
N ARG A 149 7.67 -1.57 9.50
CA ARG A 149 7.31 -2.10 10.83
C ARG A 149 6.41 -1.12 11.58
N ALA A 150 6.75 0.16 11.59
CA ALA A 150 5.93 1.21 12.21
C ALA A 150 4.54 1.28 11.57
N SER A 151 4.48 1.34 10.23
CA SER A 151 3.22 1.40 9.50
C SER A 151 2.31 0.20 9.80
N VAL A 152 2.86 -1.03 9.82
CA VAL A 152 2.10 -2.23 10.16
C VAL A 152 1.56 -2.19 11.58
N GLN A 153 2.32 -1.63 12.53
CA GLN A 153 1.84 -1.40 13.90
C GLN A 153 0.69 -0.39 13.95
N GLU A 154 0.73 0.70 13.17
CA GLU A 154 -0.41 1.64 13.08
C GLU A 154 -1.67 0.96 12.54
N PHE A 155 -1.55 0.13 11.50
CA PHE A 155 -2.69 -0.63 10.96
C PHE A 155 -3.22 -1.66 11.97
N SER A 156 -2.33 -2.30 12.73
CA SER A 156 -2.70 -3.20 13.82
C SER A 156 -3.44 -2.46 14.95
N GLY A 157 -3.00 -1.25 15.29
CA GLY A 157 -3.68 -0.38 16.25
C GLY A 157 -5.11 -0.05 15.83
N ARG A 158 -5.32 0.30 14.55
CA ARG A 158 -6.66 0.59 14.00
C ARG A 158 -7.61 -0.60 14.05
N TYR A 159 -7.07 -1.81 13.85
CA TYR A 159 -7.84 -3.04 14.06
C TYR A 159 -8.25 -3.18 15.52
N TRP A 160 -7.29 -3.03 16.43
CA TRP A 160 -7.54 -3.19 17.87
C TRP A 160 -8.42 -2.09 18.46
N ASP A 161 -8.46 -0.88 17.92
CA ASP A 161 -9.37 0.18 18.38
C ASP A 161 -10.84 -0.26 18.38
N ARG A 162 -11.21 -1.20 17.50
CA ARG A 162 -12.57 -1.73 17.40
C ARG A 162 -12.85 -2.87 18.38
N ILE A 163 -11.83 -3.44 19.01
CA ILE A 163 -11.92 -4.75 19.69
C ILE A 163 -11.32 -4.70 21.10
N ASP A 164 -10.10 -4.18 21.25
CA ASP A 164 -9.33 -4.12 22.49
C ASP A 164 -8.48 -2.82 22.53
N PRO A 165 -8.97 -1.75 23.18
CA PRO A 165 -8.28 -0.47 23.26
C PRO A 165 -6.88 -0.54 23.90
N SER A 166 -6.63 -1.53 24.78
CA SER A 166 -5.32 -1.68 25.43
C SER A 166 -4.28 -2.20 24.43
N ARG A 167 -4.68 -3.16 23.58
CA ARG A 167 -3.83 -3.63 22.48
C ARG A 167 -3.62 -2.58 21.41
N ALA A 168 -4.63 -1.76 21.14
CA ALA A 168 -4.51 -0.64 20.22
C ALA A 168 -3.42 0.33 20.68
N MET A 169 -3.47 0.74 21.95
CA MET A 169 -2.48 1.64 22.54
C MET A 169 -1.07 1.06 22.51
N ALA A 170 -0.92 -0.25 22.77
CA ALA A 170 0.38 -0.91 22.67
C ALA A 170 0.94 -0.89 21.25
N ALA A 171 0.11 -1.16 20.25
CA ALA A 171 0.50 -1.10 18.84
C ALA A 171 0.89 0.33 18.42
N TYR A 172 0.09 1.34 18.78
CA TYR A 172 0.41 2.74 18.47
C TYR A 172 1.70 3.23 19.13
N ARG A 173 1.99 2.80 20.37
CA ARG A 173 3.27 3.10 21.02
C ARG A 173 4.45 2.49 20.27
N SER A 174 4.32 1.22 19.87
CA SER A 174 5.33 0.54 19.06
C SER A 174 5.57 1.26 17.73
N ALA A 175 4.51 1.70 17.04
CA ALA A 175 4.63 2.50 15.83
C ALA A 175 5.41 3.81 16.05
N LEU A 176 5.13 4.53 17.13
CA LEU A 176 5.83 5.78 17.46
C LEU A 176 7.31 5.56 17.76
N GLU A 177 7.65 4.52 18.54
CA GLU A 177 9.03 4.15 18.85
C GLU A 177 9.80 3.79 17.57
N LEU A 178 9.18 3.02 16.67
CA LEU A 178 9.79 2.63 15.39
C LEU A 178 9.96 3.81 14.43
N ASN A 179 8.98 4.70 14.32
CA ASN A 179 9.11 5.93 13.50
C ASN A 179 10.21 6.86 14.04
N THR A 180 10.30 7.01 15.36
CA THR A 180 11.37 7.79 16.00
C THR A 180 12.75 7.19 15.70
N ALA A 181 12.89 5.87 15.79
CA ALA A 181 14.13 5.17 15.46
C ALA A 181 14.47 5.21 13.96
N ALA A 182 13.48 5.38 13.09
CA ALA A 182 13.66 5.53 11.65
C ALA A 182 13.95 6.98 11.22
N GLU A 183 14.01 7.94 12.15
CA GLU A 183 14.14 9.38 11.88
C GLU A 183 13.03 9.89 10.92
N GLU A 184 11.85 9.29 10.98
CA GLU A 184 10.67 9.71 10.21
C GLU A 184 9.82 10.68 11.03
N ASP A 185 9.86 11.96 10.68
CA ASP A 185 9.09 13.04 11.33
C ASP A 185 7.56 12.93 11.13
N ARG A 186 7.10 12.03 10.25
CA ARG A 186 5.69 11.89 9.87
C ARG A 186 4.75 11.48 11.01
N GLY A 187 5.28 11.01 12.14
CA GLY A 187 4.52 10.57 13.32
C GLY A 187 4.46 11.55 14.50
N ALA A 188 5.10 12.72 14.43
CA ALA A 188 5.23 13.65 15.56
C ALA A 188 4.01 14.58 15.79
N ALA A 189 2.94 14.44 15.00
CA ALA A 189 1.71 15.22 15.14
C ALA A 189 0.56 14.34 15.62
N ILE A 190 0.50 14.10 16.93
CA ILE A 190 -0.73 13.73 17.66
C ILE A 190 -0.84 14.61 18.90
#